data_AF-A0AAD8EB33-F1
#
_entry.id   AF-A0AAD8EB33-F1
#
_cell.length_a   1.000
_cell.length_b   1.000
_cell.length_c   1.000
_cell.angle_alpha   90.00
_cell.angle_beta   90.00
_cell.angle_gamma   90.00
#
_symmetry.space_group_name_H-M   'P 1'
#
loop_
_entity.id
_entity.type
_entity.pdbx_description
1 polymer ?
#
loop_
_entity_poly.entity_id
_entity_poly.type
_entity_poly.pdbx_seq_one_letter_code
_entity_poly.pdbx_strand_id
1 'polypeptide(L)'
;EVPAKNLSPITRFRALVRRVINNLSWLSEITEEGLGSNIALNVRRLRQKKTPVSGLTYQIKTILMKPVEDRTDEEKHMLYRAMNGLKCFRRYPDDVKRKLTAVAGFVTYGPGRVVVRQGQYAHATYFISSGDIKILITSWDELHEAWVTKEVGTMGPGDMFGEVSLLHDVPRTATCVTSTECSFLFLDREHFVAVLKETLMGQWDECKEAMHMFPYFDGLSDVAIRECCILSRLSSFPPNKTIIGYGKGKYDYTHFILSGECQVIEELKVVVLKEKGNIYPQRENLTDRSIITLTPVKCLMCPSHWINRYNLACIWDRIRHYFRRNIPTKEQVYKKFIENRHWLKYQKKFTANFERGEKLFNPTTINDVPLSIRLHDDIGPHRHGYQYSEKE
;
A
#
# COMPACT_ATOMS: atom_id res chain seq x y z
N GLU A 1 -24.87 5.59 34.61
CA GLU A 1 -24.12 4.61 35.42
C GLU A 1 -24.67 4.64 36.84
N VAL A 2 -24.94 3.49 37.46
CA VAL A 2 -25.33 3.45 38.89
C VAL A 2 -24.05 3.50 39.70
N PRO A 3 -23.88 4.45 40.64
CA PRO A 3 -22.65 4.56 41.42
C PRO A 3 -22.38 3.26 42.17
N ALA A 4 -21.13 2.79 42.13
CA ALA A 4 -20.67 1.51 42.65
C ALA A 4 -20.96 1.24 44.15
N LYS A 5 -21.49 2.25 44.87
CA LYS A 5 -21.87 2.18 46.28
C LYS A 5 -23.18 1.42 46.54
N ASN A 6 -24.06 1.23 45.55
CA ASN A 6 -25.37 0.55 45.72
C ASN A 6 -25.41 -0.92 45.27
N LEU A 7 -24.26 -1.52 44.93
CA LEU A 7 -24.20 -2.93 44.50
C LEU A 7 -24.02 -3.86 45.69
N SER A 8 -24.75 -4.99 45.70
CA SER A 8 -24.64 -5.97 46.78
C SER A 8 -23.18 -6.47 46.94
N PRO A 9 -22.74 -6.80 48.17
CA PRO A 9 -21.37 -7.27 48.43
C PRO A 9 -20.97 -8.44 47.52
N ILE A 10 -21.90 -9.35 47.23
CA ILE A 10 -21.70 -10.49 46.31
C ILE A 10 -21.48 -10.02 44.87
N THR A 11 -22.20 -9.02 44.39
CA THR A 11 -22.01 -8.49 43.04
C THR A 11 -20.68 -7.75 42.91
N ARG A 12 -20.26 -7.02 43.94
CA ARG A 12 -18.93 -6.39 44.00
C ARG A 12 -17.82 -7.44 44.02
N PHE A 13 -17.98 -8.50 44.81
CA PHE A 13 -17.04 -9.62 44.85
C PHE A 13 -16.98 -10.35 43.50
N ARG A 14 -18.12 -10.66 42.87
CA ARG A 14 -18.15 -11.27 41.52
C ARG A 14 -17.53 -10.36 40.46
N ALA A 15 -17.72 -9.05 40.53
CA ALA A 15 -17.09 -8.10 39.63
C ALA A 15 -15.56 -8.03 39.85
N LEU A 16 -15.11 -8.07 41.10
CA LEU A 16 -13.70 -8.15 41.47
C LEU A 16 -13.07 -9.45 40.98
N VAL A 17 -13.69 -10.60 41.25
CA VAL A 17 -13.25 -11.92 40.78
C VAL A 17 -13.20 -11.97 39.26
N ARG A 18 -14.20 -11.43 38.55
CA ARG A 18 -14.15 -11.31 37.08
C ARG A 18 -13.01 -10.41 36.60
N ARG A 19 -12.72 -9.30 37.29
CA ARG A 19 -11.55 -8.44 37.00
C ARG A 19 -10.24 -9.19 37.22
N VAL A 20 -10.13 -9.98 38.29
CA VAL A 20 -8.93 -10.80 38.58
C VAL A 20 -8.78 -11.92 37.55
N ILE A 21 -9.87 -12.62 37.20
CA ILE A 21 -9.89 -13.68 36.18
C ILE A 21 -9.54 -13.14 34.78
N ASN A 22 -10.08 -11.99 34.40
CA ASN A 22 -9.75 -11.34 33.12
C ASN A 22 -8.28 -10.86 33.06
N ASN A 23 -7.62 -10.74 34.20
CA ASN A 23 -6.20 -10.39 34.32
C ASN A 23 -5.34 -11.59 34.74
N LEU A 24 -5.87 -12.81 34.81
CA LEU A 24 -5.19 -13.98 35.38
C LEU A 24 -4.08 -14.51 34.46
N SER A 25 -4.20 -14.27 33.16
CA SER A 25 -3.16 -14.45 32.14
C SER A 25 -1.89 -13.63 32.41
N TRP A 26 -1.95 -12.60 33.28
CA TRP A 26 -0.77 -11.84 33.70
C TRP A 26 0.06 -12.55 34.78
N LEU A 27 -0.48 -13.58 35.43
CA LEU A 27 0.18 -14.31 36.51
C LEU A 27 0.82 -15.62 36.05
N SER A 28 0.42 -16.15 34.90
CA SER A 28 0.94 -17.39 34.34
C SER A 28 1.89 -17.11 33.18
N GLU A 29 3.10 -17.67 33.25
CA GLU A 29 4.03 -17.72 32.14
C GLU A 29 3.35 -18.30 30.88
N ILE A 30 3.48 -17.54 29.80
CA ILE A 30 3.23 -17.83 28.38
C ILE A 30 2.94 -19.32 28.09
N THR A 31 1.67 -19.67 27.90
CA THR A 31 1.30 -20.95 27.27
C THR A 31 1.64 -20.90 25.79
N GLU A 32 2.36 -21.89 25.28
CA GLU A 32 2.61 -22.09 23.86
C GLU A 32 1.30 -22.41 23.13
N GLU A 33 0.61 -21.38 22.63
CA GLU A 33 -0.56 -21.57 21.77
C GLU A 33 -0.14 -22.02 20.36
N GLY A 34 -0.64 -23.19 19.95
CA GLY A 34 -0.38 -23.77 18.63
C GLY A 34 -0.83 -22.90 17.44
N LEU A 35 -0.24 -23.19 16.27
CA LEU A 35 -0.59 -22.56 14.99
C LEU A 35 -2.05 -22.89 14.62
N GLY A 36 -2.83 -21.87 14.27
CA GLY A 36 -4.23 -22.02 13.89
C GLY A 36 -4.41 -22.36 12.40
N SER A 37 -5.66 -22.43 11.91
CA SER A 37 -5.96 -22.72 10.50
C SER A 37 -5.76 -21.54 9.54
N ASN A 38 -5.57 -20.32 10.05
CA ASN A 38 -5.46 -19.11 9.23
C ASN A 38 -4.00 -18.82 8.89
N ILE A 39 -3.64 -18.99 7.61
CA ILE A 39 -2.27 -18.84 7.09
C ILE A 39 -1.74 -17.41 7.30
N ALA A 40 -2.57 -16.38 7.10
CA ALA A 40 -2.15 -14.99 7.30
C ALA A 40 -1.79 -14.71 8.76
N LEU A 41 -2.57 -15.24 9.71
CA LEU A 41 -2.27 -15.16 11.14
C LEU A 41 -1.03 -15.95 11.51
N ASN A 42 -0.86 -17.15 10.96
CA ASN A 42 0.33 -17.97 11.20
C ASN A 42 1.60 -17.27 10.68
N VAL A 43 1.57 -16.73 9.46
CA VAL A 43 2.68 -15.98 8.87
C VAL A 43 2.98 -14.72 9.69
N ARG A 44 1.94 -14.02 10.18
CA ARG A 44 2.12 -12.84 11.05
C ARG A 44 2.75 -13.23 12.39
N ARG A 45 2.29 -14.32 13.04
CA ARG A 45 2.87 -14.86 14.27
C ARG A 45 4.34 -15.25 14.09
N LEU A 46 4.66 -15.98 13.01
CA LEU A 46 6.04 -16.40 12.70
C LEU A 46 6.99 -15.23 12.42
N ARG A 47 6.47 -14.10 11.93
CA ARG A 47 7.26 -12.88 11.65
C ARG A 47 7.42 -11.95 12.85
N GLN A 48 6.61 -12.09 13.91
CA GLN A 48 6.74 -11.27 15.11
C GLN A 48 7.87 -11.81 15.99
N LYS A 49 8.87 -10.97 16.33
CA LYS A 49 9.76 -11.27 17.47
C LYS A 49 8.89 -11.33 18.73
N LYS A 50 9.11 -12.33 19.61
CA LYS A 50 8.47 -12.41 20.94
C LYS A 50 8.81 -11.15 21.76
N THR A 51 8.08 -10.06 21.54
CA THR A 51 8.12 -8.87 22.40
C THR A 51 7.16 -9.09 23.56
N PRO A 52 7.46 -8.57 24.77
CA PRO A 52 6.59 -8.73 25.93
C PRO A 52 5.15 -8.30 25.61
N VAL A 53 4.18 -9.03 26.17
CA VAL A 53 2.74 -9.06 25.84
C VAL A 53 2.02 -7.70 25.91
N SER A 54 2.67 -6.65 26.37
CA SER A 54 2.35 -5.28 25.99
C SER A 54 3.56 -4.42 26.33
N GLY A 55 3.96 -3.48 25.49
CA GLY A 55 5.06 -2.54 25.80
C GLY A 55 4.79 -1.59 26.98
N LEU A 56 3.76 -1.83 27.80
CA LEU A 56 3.35 -1.01 28.94
C LEU A 56 3.65 -1.72 30.26
N THR A 57 4.33 -1.02 31.17
CA THR A 57 4.63 -1.48 32.54
C THR A 57 3.35 -1.60 33.38
N TYR A 58 3.36 -2.46 34.40
CA TYR A 58 2.23 -2.63 35.35
C TYR A 58 1.72 -1.29 35.90
N GLN A 59 2.63 -0.41 36.32
CA GLN A 59 2.31 0.94 36.83
C GLN A 59 1.53 1.80 35.81
N ILE A 60 1.87 1.71 34.53
CA ILE A 60 1.18 2.47 33.48
C ILE A 60 -0.23 1.94 33.29
N LYS A 61 -0.40 0.62 33.33
CA LYS A 61 -1.70 -0.01 33.18
C LYS A 61 -2.63 0.28 34.36
N THR A 62 -2.12 0.32 35.58
CA THR A 62 -2.95 0.68 36.75
C THR A 62 -3.44 2.12 36.65
N ILE A 63 -2.61 3.05 36.17
CA ILE A 63 -3.03 4.43 35.89
C ILE A 63 -4.11 4.46 34.80
N LEU A 64 -3.95 3.71 33.71
CA LEU A 64 -4.95 3.64 32.62
C LEU A 64 -6.27 2.98 33.02
N MET A 65 -6.31 2.23 34.13
CA MET A 65 -7.54 1.67 34.69
C MET A 65 -8.24 2.63 35.68
N LYS A 66 -7.61 3.73 36.09
CA LYS A 66 -8.25 4.79 36.87
C LYS A 66 -9.18 5.63 35.97
N PRO A 67 -10.30 6.17 36.53
CA PRO A 67 -11.10 7.20 35.88
C PRO A 67 -10.23 8.36 35.40
N VAL A 68 -10.64 9.04 34.34
CA VAL A 68 -9.83 10.11 33.71
C VAL A 68 -9.69 11.32 34.64
N GLU A 69 -10.71 11.56 35.46
CA GLU A 69 -10.82 12.67 36.42
C GLU A 69 -9.85 12.52 37.59
N ASP A 70 -9.51 11.29 37.97
CA ASP A 70 -8.68 10.97 39.13
C ASP A 70 -7.17 10.95 38.79
N ARG A 71 -6.79 11.21 37.54
CA ARG A 71 -5.39 11.14 37.08
C ARG A 71 -4.66 12.44 37.36
N THR A 72 -3.53 12.35 38.07
CA THR A 72 -2.66 13.50 38.32
C THR A 72 -1.91 13.92 37.06
N ASP A 73 -1.41 15.15 37.00
CA ASP A 73 -0.66 15.62 35.83
C ASP A 73 0.68 14.89 35.67
N GLU A 74 1.30 14.46 36.76
CA GLU A 74 2.48 13.58 36.74
C GLU A 74 2.15 12.21 36.12
N GLU A 75 1.00 11.62 36.48
CA GLU A 75 0.51 10.37 35.89
C GLU A 75 0.25 10.53 34.40
N LYS A 76 -0.41 11.61 33.97
CA LYS A 76 -0.62 11.92 32.54
C LYS A 76 0.71 12.04 31.79
N HIS A 77 1.74 12.64 32.40
CA HIS A 77 3.07 12.73 31.80
C HIS A 77 3.77 11.37 31.69
N MET A 78 3.61 10.50 32.69
CA MET A 78 4.09 9.11 32.62
C MET A 78 3.39 8.33 31.51
N LEU A 79 2.07 8.49 31.36
CA LEU A 79 1.30 7.90 30.26
C LEU A 79 1.82 8.35 28.91
N TYR A 80 2.01 9.67 28.73
CA TYR A 80 2.53 10.22 27.48
C TYR A 80 3.90 9.62 27.11
N ARG A 81 4.83 9.56 28.07
CA ARG A 81 6.17 8.98 27.86
C ARG A 81 6.10 7.50 27.45
N ALA A 82 5.27 6.70 28.14
CA ALA A 82 5.14 5.28 27.87
C ALA A 82 4.43 4.98 26.54
N MET A 83 3.40 5.76 26.21
CA MET A 83 2.54 5.52 25.05
C MET A 83 3.08 6.12 23.75
N ASN A 84 3.94 7.15 23.80
CA ASN A 84 4.50 7.78 22.61
C ASN A 84 5.26 6.79 21.70
N GLY A 85 5.82 5.72 22.27
CA GLY A 85 6.52 4.67 21.51
C GLY A 85 5.62 3.67 20.79
N LEU A 86 4.30 3.67 21.05
CA LEU A 86 3.39 2.70 20.44
C LEU A 86 3.11 3.03 18.98
N LYS A 87 3.08 2.00 18.13
CA LYS A 87 2.88 2.12 16.68
C LYS A 87 1.57 2.85 16.32
N CYS A 88 0.51 2.68 17.11
CA CYS A 88 -0.79 3.28 16.88
C CYS A 88 -0.80 4.81 17.00
N PHE A 89 0.12 5.40 17.79
CA PHE A 89 0.19 6.84 18.03
C PHE A 89 1.18 7.57 17.13
N ARG A 90 2.10 6.86 16.46
CA ARG A 90 3.14 7.47 15.60
C ARG A 90 2.59 8.36 14.48
N ARG A 91 1.36 8.12 14.03
CA ARG A 91 0.71 8.88 12.95
C ARG A 91 0.10 10.21 13.37
N TYR A 92 -0.05 10.47 14.67
CA TYR A 92 -0.71 11.67 15.16
C TYR A 92 0.31 12.74 15.58
N PRO A 93 0.00 14.04 15.49
CA PRO A 93 0.81 15.11 16.06
C PRO A 93 0.95 15.00 17.58
N ASP A 94 2.02 15.56 18.14
CA ASP A 94 2.31 15.44 19.59
C ASP A 94 1.23 16.07 20.48
N ASP A 95 0.55 17.12 20.03
CA ASP A 95 -0.57 17.72 20.75
C ASP A 95 -1.77 16.77 20.85
N VAL A 96 -2.08 16.08 19.75
CA VAL A 96 -3.13 15.06 19.71
C VAL A 96 -2.73 13.87 20.57
N LYS A 97 -1.46 13.42 20.51
CA LYS A 97 -0.95 12.34 21.36
C LYS A 97 -1.09 12.68 22.84
N ARG A 98 -0.67 13.87 23.28
CA ARG A 98 -0.78 14.30 24.69
C ARG A 98 -2.22 14.22 25.19
N LYS A 99 -3.15 14.80 24.44
CA LYS A 99 -4.58 14.75 24.75
C LYS A 99 -5.07 13.31 24.82
N LEU A 100 -4.75 12.51 23.81
CA LEU A 100 -5.19 11.12 23.69
C LEU A 100 -4.67 10.21 24.81
N THR A 101 -3.41 10.37 25.20
CA THR A 101 -2.81 9.58 26.30
C THR A 101 -3.41 9.93 27.66
N ALA A 102 -3.91 11.16 27.84
CA ALA A 102 -4.55 11.57 29.09
C ALA A 102 -5.92 10.90 29.28
N VAL A 103 -6.68 10.72 28.19
CA VAL A 103 -8.07 10.23 28.21
C VAL A 103 -8.21 8.73 27.87
N ALA A 104 -7.16 8.05 27.44
CA ALA A 104 -7.23 6.65 27.06
C ALA A 104 -7.52 5.73 28.27
N GLY A 105 -8.41 4.76 28.09
CA GLY A 105 -8.62 3.64 29.01
C GLY A 105 -7.88 2.39 28.55
N PHE A 106 -7.67 1.43 29.45
CA PHE A 106 -7.04 0.14 29.12
C PHE A 106 -7.93 -1.05 29.46
N VAL A 107 -8.04 -2.02 28.54
CA VAL A 107 -8.80 -3.25 28.74
C VAL A 107 -8.12 -4.45 28.07
N THR A 108 -8.20 -5.62 28.70
CA THR A 108 -7.69 -6.89 28.17
C THR A 108 -8.85 -7.83 27.91
N TYR A 109 -8.80 -8.55 26.78
CA TYR A 109 -9.77 -9.59 26.44
C TYR A 109 -9.03 -10.88 26.03
N GLY A 110 -9.52 -12.02 26.54
CA GLY A 110 -9.06 -13.34 26.10
C GLY A 110 -9.46 -13.66 24.65
N PRO A 111 -8.96 -14.78 24.09
CA PRO A 111 -9.30 -15.21 22.73
C PRO A 111 -10.79 -15.55 22.59
N GLY A 112 -11.34 -15.37 21.38
CA GLY A 112 -12.74 -15.66 21.03
C GLY A 112 -13.77 -14.63 21.50
N ARG A 113 -13.33 -13.51 22.10
CA ARG A 113 -14.21 -12.45 22.61
C ARG A 113 -14.66 -11.53 21.48
N VAL A 114 -15.97 -11.34 21.35
CA VAL A 114 -16.55 -10.29 20.50
C VAL A 114 -16.37 -8.93 21.19
N VAL A 115 -15.56 -8.05 20.61
CA VAL A 115 -15.30 -6.69 21.15
C VAL A 115 -16.30 -5.70 20.58
N VAL A 116 -16.60 -5.81 19.29
CA VAL A 116 -17.55 -4.97 18.57
C VAL A 116 -18.44 -5.88 17.74
N ARG A 117 -19.75 -5.62 17.72
CA ARG A 117 -20.72 -6.40 16.93
C ARG A 117 -21.36 -5.53 15.86
N GLN A 118 -21.42 -6.05 14.64
CA GLN A 118 -22.05 -5.39 13.50
C GLN A 118 -23.52 -5.02 13.84
N GLY A 119 -23.96 -3.87 13.34
CA GLY A 119 -25.31 -3.34 13.55
C GLY A 119 -25.56 -2.63 14.88
N GLN A 120 -24.64 -2.71 15.85
CA GLN A 120 -24.78 -1.98 17.11
C GLN A 120 -24.37 -0.50 16.97
N TYR A 121 -24.83 0.36 17.89
CA TYR A 121 -24.33 1.73 17.98
C TYR A 121 -22.95 1.76 18.63
N ALA A 122 -22.12 2.71 18.20
CA ALA A 122 -20.76 2.84 18.69
C ALA A 122 -20.67 3.72 19.93
N HIS A 123 -20.02 3.19 20.98
CA HIS A 123 -19.77 3.92 22.23
C HIS A 123 -18.29 4.27 22.46
N ALA A 124 -17.37 3.52 21.86
CA ALA A 124 -15.93 3.71 22.02
C ALA A 124 -15.16 3.28 20.76
N THR A 125 -13.95 3.79 20.58
CA THR A 125 -12.98 3.28 19.61
C THR A 125 -11.87 2.53 20.34
N TYR A 126 -11.17 1.64 19.64
CA TYR A 126 -10.14 0.77 20.21
C TYR A 126 -8.85 0.82 19.40
N PHE A 127 -7.73 0.88 20.11
CA PHE A 127 -6.38 0.73 19.58
C PHE A 127 -5.80 -0.60 20.08
N ILE A 128 -5.24 -1.38 19.16
CA ILE A 128 -4.65 -2.69 19.49
C ILE A 128 -3.23 -2.45 20.01
N SER A 129 -3.03 -2.68 21.31
CA SER A 129 -1.70 -2.63 21.91
C SER A 129 -0.95 -3.94 21.72
N SER A 130 -1.64 -5.07 21.83
CA SER A 130 -1.10 -6.41 21.63
C SER A 130 -2.20 -7.41 21.24
N GLY A 131 -1.79 -8.51 20.62
CA GLY A 131 -2.69 -9.54 20.10
C GLY A 131 -3.22 -9.25 18.70
N ASP A 132 -4.01 -10.20 18.18
CA ASP A 132 -4.61 -10.14 16.85
C ASP A 132 -6.13 -10.33 16.92
N ILE A 133 -6.86 -9.60 16.08
CA ILE A 133 -8.31 -9.68 15.94
C ILE A 133 -8.70 -10.05 14.51
N LYS A 134 -9.85 -10.70 14.36
CA LYS A 134 -10.51 -10.99 13.09
C LYS A 134 -11.69 -10.06 12.88
N ILE A 135 -11.87 -9.65 11.64
CA ILE A 135 -13.00 -8.83 11.19
C ILE A 135 -13.94 -9.72 10.40
N LEU A 136 -15.17 -9.82 10.89
CA LEU A 136 -16.25 -10.62 10.30
C LEU A 136 -17.33 -9.66 9.80
N ILE A 137 -17.76 -9.84 8.55
CA ILE A 137 -18.93 -9.17 8.00
C ILE A 137 -20.00 -10.21 7.73
N THR A 138 -21.19 -9.97 8.26
CA THR A 138 -22.38 -10.78 8.01
C THR A 138 -23.24 -10.05 6.99
N SER A 139 -23.52 -10.71 5.87
CA SER A 139 -24.33 -10.19 4.77
C SER A 139 -25.33 -11.24 4.30
N TRP A 140 -26.46 -10.79 3.78
CA TRP A 140 -27.41 -11.66 3.10
C TRP A 140 -26.83 -12.11 1.76
N ASP A 141 -26.78 -13.42 1.54
CA ASP A 141 -26.41 -14.00 0.25
C ASP A 141 -27.69 -14.29 -0.54
N GLU A 142 -27.92 -13.51 -1.60
CA GLU A 142 -29.10 -13.64 -2.46
C GLU A 142 -29.14 -14.99 -3.19
N LEU A 143 -27.98 -15.60 -3.48
CA LEU A 143 -27.92 -16.86 -4.23
C LEU A 143 -28.33 -18.05 -3.36
N HIS A 144 -27.99 -18.01 -2.08
CA HIS A 144 -28.24 -19.10 -1.13
C HIS A 144 -29.38 -18.81 -0.14
N GLU A 145 -30.06 -17.66 -0.30
CA GLU A 145 -31.13 -17.16 0.58
C GLU A 145 -30.79 -17.31 2.08
N ALA A 146 -29.54 -17.01 2.45
CA ALA A 146 -29.03 -17.23 3.80
C ALA A 146 -28.08 -16.12 4.25
N TRP A 147 -28.02 -15.90 5.57
CA TRP A 147 -27.02 -15.03 6.17
C TRP A 147 -25.66 -15.73 6.20
N VAL A 148 -24.70 -15.18 5.46
CA VAL A 148 -23.33 -15.69 5.40
C VAL A 148 -22.42 -14.73 6.16
N THR A 149 -21.57 -15.28 7.04
CA THR A 149 -20.53 -14.51 7.73
C THR A 149 -19.18 -14.81 7.10
N LYS A 150 -18.54 -13.77 6.58
CA LYS A 150 -17.24 -13.85 5.91
C LYS A 150 -16.17 -13.14 6.73
N GLU A 151 -15.01 -13.78 6.89
CA GLU A 151 -13.82 -13.11 7.41
C GLU A 151 -13.23 -12.20 6.32
N VAL A 152 -13.20 -10.90 6.59
CA VAL A 152 -12.76 -9.87 5.63
C VAL A 152 -11.30 -9.47 5.85
N GLY A 153 -10.78 -9.68 7.06
CA GLY A 153 -9.38 -9.44 7.34
C GLY A 153 -9.02 -9.63 8.81
N THR A 154 -7.75 -9.38 9.10
CA THR A 154 -7.19 -9.42 10.46
C THR A 154 -6.47 -8.12 10.76
N MET A 155 -6.59 -7.66 11.99
CA MET A 155 -5.88 -6.49 12.52
C MET A 155 -5.04 -6.89 13.71
N GLY A 156 -3.98 -6.15 14.00
CA GLY A 156 -3.11 -6.47 15.11
C GLY A 156 -2.38 -5.24 15.64
N PRO A 157 -1.22 -5.41 16.32
CA PRO A 157 -0.66 -4.35 17.15
C PRO A 157 -0.30 -3.09 16.36
N GLY A 158 -0.86 -1.95 16.77
CA GLY A 158 -0.74 -0.66 16.11
C GLY A 158 -1.94 -0.24 15.26
N ASP A 159 -2.84 -1.18 14.94
CA ASP A 159 -4.07 -0.88 14.21
C ASP A 159 -5.14 -0.28 15.15
N MET A 160 -6.10 0.44 14.57
CA MET A 160 -7.26 1.03 15.26
C MET A 160 -8.53 0.49 14.59
N PHE A 161 -9.57 0.26 15.38
CA PHE A 161 -10.87 -0.16 14.87
C PHE A 161 -12.02 0.46 15.67
N GLY A 162 -13.16 0.63 15.00
CA GLY A 162 -14.37 1.17 15.61
C GLY A 162 -14.47 2.70 15.54
N GLU A 163 -13.63 3.35 14.75
CA GLU A 163 -13.68 4.78 14.45
C GLU A 163 -14.80 5.15 13.49
N VAL A 164 -15.09 4.29 12.50
CA VAL A 164 -15.99 4.59 11.37
C VAL A 164 -17.38 5.00 11.85
N SER A 165 -17.94 4.19 12.75
CA SER A 165 -19.27 4.42 13.31
C SER A 165 -19.36 5.68 14.16
N LEU A 166 -18.27 6.07 14.83
CA LEU A 166 -18.22 7.31 15.60
C LEU A 166 -18.03 8.54 14.71
N LEU A 167 -17.32 8.37 13.58
CA LEU A 167 -17.03 9.44 12.63
C LEU A 167 -18.26 9.84 11.82
N HIS A 168 -19.02 8.85 11.34
CA HIS A 168 -20.16 9.06 10.43
C HIS A 168 -21.53 8.85 11.09
N ASP A 169 -21.57 8.59 12.40
CA ASP A 169 -22.80 8.30 13.14
C ASP A 169 -23.64 7.17 12.52
N VAL A 170 -22.95 6.12 12.06
CA VAL A 170 -23.55 4.93 11.46
C VAL A 170 -23.39 3.73 12.40
N PRO A 171 -24.28 2.71 12.33
CA PRO A 171 -24.07 1.46 13.06
C PRO A 171 -22.71 0.81 12.75
N ARG A 172 -22.26 -0.08 13.63
CA ARG A 172 -21.05 -0.88 13.43
C ARG A 172 -21.11 -1.63 12.09
N THR A 173 -20.13 -1.38 11.23
CA THR A 173 -20.06 -1.96 9.88
C THR A 173 -19.58 -3.42 9.89
N ALA A 174 -18.87 -3.85 10.93
CA ALA A 174 -18.33 -5.20 11.05
C ALA A 174 -18.30 -5.67 12.51
N THR A 175 -18.21 -6.98 12.68
CA THR A 175 -17.98 -7.65 13.97
C THR A 175 -16.49 -7.91 14.15
N CYS A 176 -15.91 -7.48 15.27
CA CYS A 176 -14.50 -7.69 15.59
C CYS A 176 -14.39 -8.71 16.73
N VAL A 177 -13.63 -9.78 16.50
CA VAL A 177 -13.44 -10.89 17.45
C VAL A 177 -11.95 -11.10 17.73
N THR A 178 -11.57 -11.24 19.00
CA THR A 178 -10.19 -11.54 19.39
C THR A 178 -9.79 -12.95 18.92
N SER A 179 -8.64 -13.06 18.26
CA SER A 179 -8.08 -14.37 17.87
C SER A 179 -7.09 -14.90 18.88
N THR A 180 -6.36 -14.00 19.54
CA THR A 180 -5.47 -14.29 20.68
C THR A 180 -5.96 -13.50 21.88
N GLU A 181 -5.30 -13.66 23.03
CA GLU A 181 -5.37 -12.66 24.07
C GLU A 181 -4.92 -11.30 23.50
N CYS A 182 -5.74 -10.26 23.72
CA CYS A 182 -5.52 -8.93 23.18
C CYS A 182 -5.64 -7.88 24.28
N SER A 183 -4.70 -6.93 24.29
CA SER A 183 -4.78 -5.72 25.09
C SER A 183 -5.16 -4.54 24.21
N PHE A 184 -6.17 -3.78 24.64
CA PHE A 184 -6.67 -2.61 23.92
C PHE A 184 -6.54 -1.36 24.77
N LEU A 185 -6.22 -0.26 24.10
CA LEU A 185 -6.48 1.07 24.60
C LEU A 185 -7.81 1.53 24.01
N PHE A 186 -8.75 1.98 24.82
CA PHE A 186 -10.05 2.43 24.33
C PHE A 186 -10.28 3.90 24.63
N LEU A 187 -11.16 4.50 23.84
CA LEU A 187 -11.54 5.89 23.97
C LEU A 187 -13.04 6.01 23.79
N ASP A 188 -13.73 6.55 24.79
CA ASP A 188 -15.19 6.74 24.74
C ASP A 188 -15.61 7.79 23.72
N ARG A 189 -16.88 7.78 23.33
CA ARG A 189 -17.45 8.67 22.30
C ARG A 189 -17.13 10.13 22.55
N GLU A 190 -17.33 10.62 23.77
CA GLU A 190 -17.11 12.03 24.13
C GLU A 190 -15.65 12.42 23.94
N HIS A 191 -14.74 11.61 24.48
CA HIS A 191 -13.30 11.80 24.34
C HIS A 191 -12.81 11.66 22.89
N PHE A 192 -13.42 10.76 22.10
CA PHE A 192 -13.14 10.61 20.67
C PHE A 192 -13.53 11.86 19.88
N VAL A 193 -14.72 12.40 20.13
CA VAL A 193 -15.21 13.62 19.49
C VAL A 193 -14.30 14.80 19.83
N ALA A 194 -13.86 14.92 21.09
CA ALA A 194 -13.02 16.02 21.54
C ALA A 194 -11.57 15.97 21.03
N VAL A 195 -10.99 14.78 20.82
CA VAL A 195 -9.56 14.63 20.54
C VAL A 195 -9.24 14.20 19.11
N LEU A 196 -10.00 13.24 18.57
CA LEU A 196 -9.64 12.54 17.32
C LEU A 196 -10.53 12.90 16.14
N LYS A 197 -11.79 13.27 16.37
CA LYS A 197 -12.78 13.47 15.29
C LYS A 197 -12.29 14.47 14.25
N GLU A 198 -11.85 15.65 14.67
CA GLU A 198 -11.36 16.70 13.75
C GLU A 198 -10.17 16.21 12.91
N THR A 199 -9.20 15.53 13.53
CA THR A 199 -8.02 15.02 12.83
C THR A 199 -8.38 13.93 11.81
N LEU A 200 -9.30 13.03 12.17
CA LEU A 200 -9.72 11.93 11.29
C LEU A 200 -10.66 12.43 10.18
N MET A 201 -11.52 13.41 10.45
CA MET A 201 -12.33 14.06 9.41
C MET A 201 -11.46 14.82 8.42
N GLY A 202 -10.42 15.54 8.87
CA GLY A 202 -9.47 16.17 7.94
C GLY A 202 -8.79 15.16 7.01
N GLN A 203 -8.29 14.05 7.55
CA GLN A 203 -7.70 12.97 6.74
C GLN A 203 -8.70 12.35 5.76
N TRP A 204 -9.96 12.26 6.18
CA TRP A 204 -11.04 11.77 5.36
C TRP A 204 -11.34 12.69 4.19
N ASP A 205 -11.48 13.99 4.47
CA ASP A 205 -11.81 15.01 3.50
C ASP A 205 -10.68 15.11 2.47
N GLU A 206 -9.42 15.07 2.89
CA GLU A 206 -8.25 14.95 2.00
C GLU A 206 -8.34 13.72 1.07
N CYS A 207 -8.74 12.56 1.60
CA CYS A 207 -8.91 11.35 0.80
C CYS A 207 -10.08 11.47 -0.19
N LYS A 208 -11.18 12.09 0.24
CA LYS A 208 -12.37 12.31 -0.57
C LYS A 208 -12.11 13.29 -1.71
N GLU A 209 -11.45 14.41 -1.42
CA GLU A 209 -10.98 15.37 -2.43
C GLU A 209 -10.02 14.71 -3.42
N ALA A 210 -9.09 13.89 -2.92
CA ALA A 210 -8.19 13.12 -3.77
C ALA A 210 -8.91 12.15 -4.72
N MET A 211 -10.02 11.55 -4.29
CA MET A 211 -10.85 10.70 -5.15
C MET A 211 -11.60 11.52 -6.20
N HIS A 212 -12.19 12.66 -5.82
CA HIS A 212 -12.91 13.53 -6.76
C HIS A 212 -12.02 14.17 -7.84
N MET A 213 -10.68 14.18 -7.67
CA MET A 213 -9.77 14.58 -8.74
C MET A 213 -9.75 13.59 -9.93
N PHE A 214 -10.25 12.37 -9.76
CA PHE A 214 -10.32 11.40 -10.85
C PHE A 214 -11.76 11.13 -11.28
N PRO A 215 -12.10 11.30 -12.58
CA PRO A 215 -13.45 11.03 -13.10
C PRO A 215 -13.94 9.59 -12.90
N TYR A 216 -13.05 8.66 -12.55
CA TYR A 216 -13.39 7.26 -12.31
C TYR A 216 -14.29 7.07 -11.08
N PHE A 217 -14.28 8.00 -10.13
CA PHE A 217 -15.02 7.88 -8.87
C PHE A 217 -16.35 8.65 -8.88
N ASP A 218 -16.62 9.49 -9.89
CA ASP A 218 -17.81 10.35 -9.93
C ASP A 218 -19.14 9.58 -9.98
N GLY A 219 -19.14 8.37 -10.55
CA GLY A 219 -20.32 7.52 -10.64
C GLY A 219 -20.61 6.66 -9.40
N LEU A 220 -19.80 6.77 -8.33
CA LEU A 220 -19.95 5.94 -7.13
C LEU A 220 -20.93 6.57 -6.14
N SER A 221 -21.64 5.71 -5.40
CA SER A 221 -22.49 6.18 -4.31
C SER A 221 -21.65 6.72 -3.14
N ASP A 222 -22.22 7.63 -2.35
CA ASP A 222 -21.57 8.16 -1.15
C ASP A 222 -21.15 7.06 -0.16
N VAL A 223 -21.88 5.95 -0.13
CA VAL A 223 -21.55 4.78 0.70
C VAL A 223 -20.30 4.08 0.17
N ALA A 224 -20.18 3.91 -1.15
CA ALA A 224 -19.00 3.29 -1.76
C ALA A 224 -17.76 4.18 -1.59
N ILE A 225 -17.90 5.50 -1.84
CA ILE A 225 -16.81 6.46 -1.59
C ILE A 225 -16.38 6.40 -0.14
N ARG A 226 -17.33 6.34 0.80
CA ARG A 226 -17.04 6.18 2.22
C ARG A 226 -16.25 4.91 2.51
N GLU A 227 -16.71 3.75 2.05
CA GLU A 227 -15.97 2.50 2.21
C GLU A 227 -14.53 2.61 1.67
N CYS A 228 -14.36 3.26 0.53
CA CYS A 228 -13.04 3.46 -0.05
C CYS A 228 -12.15 4.36 0.82
N CYS A 229 -12.66 5.51 1.27
CA CYS A 229 -11.91 6.46 2.09
C CYS A 229 -11.43 5.83 3.42
N ILE A 230 -12.24 4.96 4.04
CA ILE A 230 -11.84 4.24 5.28
C ILE A 230 -10.60 3.38 5.04
N LEU A 231 -10.57 2.67 3.91
CA LEU A 231 -9.53 1.70 3.62
C LEU A 231 -8.32 2.33 2.92
N SER A 232 -8.51 3.49 2.31
CA SER A 232 -7.50 4.19 1.53
C SER A 232 -6.52 4.94 2.41
N ARG A 233 -5.34 5.23 1.87
CA ARG A 233 -4.31 6.02 2.56
C ARG A 233 -3.67 6.99 1.60
N LEU A 234 -3.53 8.23 2.04
CA LEU A 234 -2.68 9.20 1.37
C LEU A 234 -1.22 8.93 1.72
N SER A 235 -0.36 8.85 0.71
CA SER A 235 1.06 8.61 0.91
C SER A 235 1.89 9.58 0.08
N SER A 236 2.97 10.06 0.68
CA SER A 236 3.96 10.93 0.03
C SER A 236 5.27 10.17 -0.08
N PHE A 237 5.86 10.20 -1.27
CA PHE A 237 7.12 9.58 -1.59
C PHE A 237 8.14 10.66 -1.98
N PRO A 238 9.34 10.69 -1.36
CA PRO A 238 10.42 11.55 -1.81
C PRO A 238 10.91 11.12 -3.21
N PRO A 239 11.70 11.97 -3.91
CA PRO A 239 12.28 11.62 -5.20
C PRO A 239 13.22 10.40 -5.09
N ASN A 240 13.40 9.67 -6.19
CA ASN A 240 14.19 8.45 -6.32
C ASN A 240 13.77 7.29 -5.40
N LYS A 241 12.49 7.25 -5.01
CA LYS A 241 11.94 6.17 -4.18
C LYS A 241 11.09 5.22 -5.02
N THR A 242 11.29 3.92 -4.83
CA THR A 242 10.44 2.90 -5.45
C THR A 242 9.08 2.85 -4.73
N ILE A 243 7.99 3.04 -5.48
CA ILE A 243 6.61 2.88 -5.00
C ILE A 243 6.24 1.38 -4.97
N ILE A 244 6.40 0.71 -6.11
CA ILE A 244 6.19 -0.73 -6.28
C ILE A 244 7.36 -1.28 -7.11
N GLY A 245 7.95 -2.41 -6.72
CA GLY A 245 9.06 -3.04 -7.46
C GLY A 245 10.09 -3.69 -6.56
N TYR A 246 10.88 -4.62 -7.09
CA TYR A 246 11.95 -5.31 -6.36
C TYR A 246 11.51 -6.02 -5.07
N GLY A 247 10.29 -6.57 -5.04
CA GLY A 247 9.70 -7.17 -3.84
C GLY A 247 9.37 -6.16 -2.74
N LYS A 248 9.36 -4.86 -3.06
CA LYS A 248 9.01 -3.74 -2.17
C LYS A 248 7.75 -3.06 -2.70
N GLY A 249 6.92 -2.58 -1.77
CA GLY A 249 5.65 -1.92 -2.09
C GLY A 249 4.44 -2.73 -1.65
N LYS A 250 3.28 -2.08 -1.56
CA LYS A 250 2.02 -2.71 -1.17
C LYS A 250 1.25 -3.13 -2.43
N TYR A 251 1.50 -4.34 -2.92
CA TYR A 251 0.85 -4.89 -4.12
C TYR A 251 -0.67 -5.05 -3.98
N ASP A 252 -1.17 -5.15 -2.74
CA ASP A 252 -2.61 -5.23 -2.44
C ASP A 252 -3.34 -3.88 -2.64
N TYR A 253 -2.60 -2.81 -2.96
CA TYR A 253 -3.14 -1.46 -3.16
C TYR A 253 -2.83 -0.96 -4.57
N THR A 254 -3.82 -0.35 -5.20
CA THR A 254 -3.66 0.43 -6.43
C THR A 254 -3.32 1.87 -6.04
N HIS A 255 -2.32 2.43 -6.72
CA HIS A 255 -1.78 3.74 -6.39
C HIS A 255 -2.21 4.75 -7.46
N PHE A 256 -2.96 5.76 -7.06
CA PHE A 256 -3.40 6.87 -7.90
C PHE A 256 -2.48 8.07 -7.67
N ILE A 257 -1.71 8.45 -8.68
CA ILE A 257 -0.76 9.56 -8.60
C ILE A 257 -1.55 10.87 -8.66
N LEU A 258 -1.49 11.67 -7.59
CA LEU A 258 -2.19 12.96 -7.47
C LEU A 258 -1.34 14.10 -8.03
N SER A 259 -0.05 14.09 -7.66
CA SER A 259 0.91 15.11 -8.08
C SER A 259 2.31 14.53 -8.14
N GLY A 260 3.12 15.04 -9.06
CA GLY A 260 4.49 14.63 -9.29
C GLY A 260 4.64 13.61 -10.41
N GLU A 261 5.88 13.25 -10.70
CA GLU A 261 6.25 12.41 -11.83
C GLU A 261 6.85 11.08 -11.37
N CYS A 262 6.42 10.02 -12.02
CA CYS A 262 6.89 8.66 -11.80
C CYS A 262 7.43 8.09 -13.11
N GLN A 263 8.52 7.35 -13.01
CA GLN A 263 9.07 6.57 -14.12
C GLN A 263 8.81 5.09 -13.89
N VAL A 264 8.34 4.41 -14.94
CA VAL A 264 8.24 2.95 -14.97
C VAL A 264 9.53 2.41 -15.55
N ILE A 265 10.25 1.62 -14.75
CA ILE A 265 11.51 0.98 -15.11
C ILE A 265 11.28 -0.51 -15.26
N GLU A 266 11.75 -1.06 -16.38
CA GLU A 266 11.75 -2.49 -16.64
C GLU A 266 13.20 -2.98 -16.71
N GLU A 267 13.57 -3.89 -15.81
CA GLU A 267 14.92 -4.43 -15.76
C GLU A 267 15.02 -5.68 -16.65
N LEU A 268 15.95 -5.63 -17.61
CA LEU A 268 16.25 -6.73 -18.53
C LEU A 268 17.56 -7.38 -18.12
N LYS A 269 17.51 -8.57 -17.51
CA LYS A 269 18.71 -9.39 -17.30
C LYS A 269 19.04 -10.14 -18.59
N VAL A 270 20.17 -9.78 -19.19
CA VAL A 270 20.68 -10.40 -20.41
C VAL A 270 21.95 -11.16 -20.06
N VAL A 271 21.88 -12.49 -20.05
CA VAL A 271 23.06 -13.34 -19.89
C VAL A 271 23.73 -13.46 -21.24
N VAL A 272 25.04 -13.23 -21.30
CA VAL A 272 25.81 -13.41 -22.54
C VAL A 272 26.50 -14.76 -22.47
N LEU A 273 26.01 -15.73 -23.24
CA LEU A 273 26.78 -16.94 -23.50
C LEU A 273 27.84 -16.63 -24.57
N LYS A 274 29.09 -16.96 -24.25
CA LYS A 274 30.21 -16.95 -25.20
C LYS A 274 30.47 -18.39 -25.63
N GLU A 275 30.04 -18.75 -26.83
CA GLU A 275 30.45 -19.98 -27.49
C GLU A 275 31.22 -19.66 -28.76
N LYS A 276 32.44 -20.20 -28.89
CA LYS A 276 33.30 -20.10 -30.09
C LYS A 276 33.42 -18.68 -30.68
N GLY A 277 33.58 -17.66 -29.83
CA GLY A 277 33.74 -16.26 -30.25
C GLY A 277 32.44 -15.51 -30.57
N ASN A 278 31.28 -16.18 -30.58
CA ASN A 278 29.98 -15.56 -30.78
C ASN A 278 29.30 -15.28 -29.43
N ILE A 279 28.72 -14.08 -29.32
CA ILE A 279 27.98 -13.59 -28.14
C ILE A 279 26.49 -13.79 -28.41
N TYR A 280 25.87 -14.74 -27.71
CA TYR A 280 24.42 -14.96 -27.75
C TYR A 280 23.78 -14.42 -26.45
N PRO A 281 22.97 -13.35 -26.53
CA PRO A 281 22.22 -12.88 -25.37
C PRO A 281 21.08 -13.86 -25.06
N GLN A 282 21.26 -14.70 -24.04
CA GLN A 282 20.21 -15.59 -23.53
C GLN A 282 19.38 -14.87 -22.45
N ARG A 283 18.06 -15.08 -22.52
CA ARG A 283 17.06 -14.48 -21.63
C ARG A 283 17.00 -15.29 -20.33
N GLU A 284 17.29 -14.67 -19.20
CA GLU A 284 16.92 -15.21 -17.88
C GLU A 284 15.89 -14.29 -17.20
N ASN A 285 15.07 -14.91 -16.37
CA ASN A 285 13.89 -14.38 -15.68
C ASN A 285 13.83 -12.86 -15.51
N LEU A 286 12.74 -12.31 -16.02
CA LEU A 286 12.40 -10.88 -16.00
C LEU A 286 11.71 -10.54 -14.70
N THR A 287 12.29 -9.62 -13.93
CA THR A 287 11.62 -9.02 -12.77
C THR A 287 10.39 -8.23 -13.22
N ASP A 288 9.45 -8.02 -12.30
CA ASP A 288 8.29 -7.17 -12.54
C ASP A 288 8.69 -5.71 -12.67
N ARG A 289 7.92 -4.96 -13.48
CA ARG A 289 8.09 -3.53 -13.69
C ARG A 289 8.11 -2.82 -12.35
N SER A 290 9.06 -1.90 -12.20
CA SER A 290 9.25 -1.11 -10.99
C SER A 290 8.89 0.35 -11.26
N ILE A 291 8.20 0.98 -10.33
CA ILE A 291 7.79 2.39 -10.42
C ILE A 291 8.65 3.18 -9.46
N ILE A 292 9.41 4.14 -9.98
CA ILE A 292 10.29 5.02 -9.20
C ILE A 292 9.81 6.47 -9.34
N THR A 293 9.84 7.22 -8.26
CA THR A 293 9.51 8.65 -8.27
C THR A 293 10.68 9.48 -8.82
N LEU A 294 10.39 10.44 -9.70
CA LEU A 294 11.38 11.41 -10.18
C LEU A 294 11.33 12.68 -9.33
N THR A 295 10.12 13.16 -9.05
CA THR A 295 9.85 14.29 -8.16
C THR A 295 9.28 13.78 -6.83
N PRO A 296 9.10 14.64 -5.81
CA PRO A 296 8.21 14.30 -4.71
C PRO A 296 6.82 13.96 -5.27
N VAL A 297 6.31 12.78 -4.95
CA VAL A 297 5.03 12.28 -5.46
C VAL A 297 4.05 12.08 -4.32
N LYS A 298 2.86 12.64 -4.46
CA LYS A 298 1.71 12.33 -3.60
C LYS A 298 0.83 11.35 -4.35
N CYS A 299 0.46 10.25 -3.70
CA CYS A 299 -0.48 9.30 -4.26
C CYS A 299 -1.50 8.80 -3.25
N LEU A 300 -2.71 8.61 -3.75
CA LEU A 300 -3.81 7.98 -3.05
C LEU A 300 -3.70 6.47 -3.24
N MET A 301 -3.56 5.73 -2.15
CA MET A 301 -3.49 4.27 -2.15
C MET A 301 -4.86 3.69 -1.80
N CYS A 302 -5.49 3.01 -2.76
CA CYS A 302 -6.79 2.36 -2.57
C CYS A 302 -6.63 0.84 -2.64
N PRO A 303 -7.31 0.04 -1.82
CA PRO A 303 -7.17 -1.42 -1.87
C PRO A 303 -7.65 -2.00 -3.20
N SER A 304 -6.84 -2.86 -3.83
CA SER A 304 -7.12 -3.45 -5.14
C SER A 304 -8.37 -4.33 -5.13
N HIS A 305 -8.64 -5.04 -4.02
CA HIS A 305 -9.85 -5.86 -3.88
C HIS A 305 -11.14 -5.00 -3.90
N TRP A 306 -11.09 -3.80 -3.32
CA TRP A 306 -12.22 -2.87 -3.30
C TRP A 306 -12.47 -2.31 -4.71
N ILE A 307 -11.41 -1.88 -5.39
CA ILE A 307 -11.48 -1.36 -6.77
C ILE A 307 -12.06 -2.38 -7.73
N ASN A 308 -11.61 -3.64 -7.63
CA ASN A 308 -12.10 -4.72 -8.48
C ASN A 308 -13.58 -5.05 -8.21
N ARG A 309 -14.05 -4.88 -6.96
CA ARG A 309 -15.46 -5.06 -6.61
C ARG A 309 -16.33 -3.94 -7.20
N TYR A 310 -15.83 -2.70 -7.17
CA TYR A 310 -16.51 -1.51 -7.70
C TYR A 310 -16.01 -1.15 -9.11
N ASN A 311 -16.10 -2.12 -10.04
CA ASN A 311 -15.73 -1.94 -11.44
C ASN A 311 -16.94 -1.50 -12.29
N LEU A 312 -17.51 -0.33 -11.96
CA LEU A 312 -18.61 0.24 -12.74
C LEU A 312 -18.18 0.36 -14.21
N ALA A 313 -19.01 -0.13 -15.13
CA ALA A 313 -18.79 -0.08 -16.58
C ALA A 313 -17.44 -0.66 -17.08
N CYS A 314 -16.80 -1.55 -16.32
CA CYS A 314 -15.50 -2.15 -16.66
C CYS A 314 -14.38 -1.12 -16.88
N ILE A 315 -14.44 0.03 -16.20
CA ILE A 315 -13.46 1.12 -16.31
C ILE A 315 -12.03 0.60 -16.10
N TRP A 316 -11.82 -0.25 -15.09
CA TRP A 316 -10.48 -0.76 -14.75
C TRP A 316 -9.90 -1.68 -15.82
N ASP A 317 -10.74 -2.45 -16.51
CA ASP A 317 -10.30 -3.31 -17.61
C ASP A 317 -9.93 -2.50 -18.85
N ARG A 318 -10.65 -1.41 -19.12
CA ARG A 318 -10.29 -0.45 -20.18
C ARG A 318 -8.95 0.22 -19.90
N ILE A 319 -8.73 0.66 -18.66
CA ILE A 319 -7.44 1.25 -18.24
C ILE A 319 -6.32 0.21 -18.35
N ARG A 320 -6.56 -1.03 -17.91
CA ARG A 320 -5.60 -2.12 -18.06
C ARG A 320 -5.26 -2.37 -19.53
N HIS A 321 -6.26 -2.33 -20.41
CA HIS A 321 -6.06 -2.47 -21.85
C HIS A 321 -5.25 -1.30 -22.42
N TYR A 322 -5.57 -0.06 -22.04
CA TYR A 322 -4.81 1.14 -22.42
C TYR A 322 -3.34 1.02 -22.04
N PHE A 323 -3.04 0.62 -20.80
CA PHE A 323 -1.65 0.40 -20.37
C PHE A 323 -0.97 -0.74 -21.12
N ARG A 324 -1.67 -1.84 -21.41
CA ARG A 324 -1.12 -2.95 -22.20
C ARG A 324 -0.79 -2.54 -23.64
N ARG A 325 -1.55 -1.61 -24.22
CA ARG A 325 -1.31 -1.10 -25.58
C ARG A 325 -0.19 -0.08 -25.65
N ASN A 326 -0.10 0.82 -24.66
CA ASN A 326 0.86 1.93 -24.70
C ASN A 326 2.21 1.61 -24.05
N ILE A 327 2.24 0.72 -23.05
CA ILE A 327 3.50 0.30 -22.44
C ILE A 327 4.05 -0.89 -23.23
N PRO A 328 5.22 -0.76 -23.88
CA PRO A 328 5.76 -1.81 -24.74
C PRO A 328 5.91 -3.13 -23.98
N THR A 329 5.63 -4.24 -24.66
CA THR A 329 5.77 -5.57 -24.05
C THR A 329 7.25 -5.90 -23.82
N LYS A 330 7.53 -6.83 -22.91
CA LYS A 330 8.91 -7.24 -22.59
C LYS A 330 9.71 -7.64 -23.84
N GLU A 331 9.04 -8.28 -24.81
CA GLU A 331 9.60 -8.68 -26.09
C GLU A 331 9.93 -7.49 -26.99
N GLN A 332 9.04 -6.51 -27.07
CA GLN A 332 9.26 -5.29 -27.83
C GLN A 332 10.44 -4.48 -27.26
N VAL A 333 10.54 -4.38 -25.93
CA VAL A 333 11.68 -3.71 -25.26
C VAL A 333 12.98 -4.45 -25.57
N TYR A 334 13.00 -5.79 -25.50
CA TYR A 334 14.18 -6.59 -25.82
C TYR A 334 14.61 -6.46 -27.30
N LYS A 335 13.66 -6.49 -28.24
CA LYS A 335 13.96 -6.29 -29.66
C LYS A 335 14.57 -4.92 -29.92
N LYS A 336 13.98 -3.85 -29.36
CA LYS A 336 14.52 -2.49 -29.44
C LYS A 336 15.90 -2.37 -28.81
N PHE A 337 16.16 -3.10 -27.71
CA PHE A 337 17.48 -3.17 -27.09
C PHE A 337 18.53 -3.81 -28.01
N ILE A 338 18.20 -4.93 -28.67
CA ILE A 338 19.08 -5.57 -29.65
C ILE A 338 19.36 -4.61 -30.81
N GLU A 339 18.33 -4.01 -31.40
CA GLU A 339 18.44 -3.04 -32.50
C GLU A 339 19.36 -1.88 -32.12
N ASN A 340 19.18 -1.28 -30.94
CA ASN A 340 20.05 -0.22 -30.43
C ASN A 340 21.51 -0.68 -30.27
N ARG A 341 21.75 -1.93 -29.84
CA ARG A 341 23.13 -2.46 -29.76
C ARG A 341 23.76 -2.70 -31.13
N HIS A 342 23.00 -3.16 -32.10
CA HIS A 342 23.49 -3.27 -33.49
C HIS A 342 23.82 -1.89 -34.05
N TRP A 343 22.95 -0.90 -33.82
CA TRP A 343 23.18 0.49 -34.21
C TRP A 343 24.45 1.07 -33.57
N LEU A 344 24.65 0.92 -32.25
CA LEU A 344 25.86 1.39 -31.58
C LEU A 344 27.13 0.71 -32.11
N LYS A 345 27.06 -0.59 -32.43
CA LYS A 345 28.18 -1.30 -33.07
C LYS A 345 28.44 -0.74 -34.48
N TYR A 346 27.39 -0.48 -35.26
CA TYR A 346 27.50 0.11 -36.59
C TYR A 346 28.11 1.51 -36.50
N GLN A 347 27.60 2.38 -35.62
CA GLN A 347 28.10 3.75 -35.43
C GLN A 347 29.59 3.75 -35.06
N LYS A 348 30.02 2.88 -34.13
CA LYS A 348 31.44 2.75 -33.76
C LYS A 348 32.32 2.27 -34.92
N LYS A 349 31.83 1.32 -35.73
CA LYS A 349 32.54 0.87 -36.94
C LYS A 349 32.63 2.00 -37.97
N PHE A 350 31.53 2.72 -38.17
CA PHE A 350 31.45 3.83 -39.11
C PHE A 350 32.43 4.96 -38.74
N THR A 351 32.45 5.39 -37.47
CA THR A 351 33.41 6.39 -36.99
C THR A 351 34.85 5.91 -37.12
N ALA A 352 35.13 4.65 -36.77
CA ALA A 352 36.48 4.09 -36.90
C ALA A 352 36.95 4.02 -38.36
N ASN A 353 36.06 3.69 -39.30
CA ASN A 353 36.38 3.65 -40.73
C ASN A 353 36.61 5.06 -41.28
N PHE A 354 35.83 6.05 -40.82
CA PHE A 354 36.01 7.45 -41.17
C PHE A 354 37.35 8.01 -40.67
N GLU A 355 37.71 7.74 -39.41
CA GLU A 355 38.99 8.14 -38.81
C GLU A 355 40.21 7.49 -39.51
N ARG A 356 40.04 6.29 -40.06
CA ARG A 356 41.09 5.60 -40.84
C ARG A 356 41.20 6.08 -42.29
N GLY A 357 40.32 6.98 -42.75
CA GLY A 357 40.32 7.47 -44.12
C GLY A 357 39.93 6.41 -45.16
N GLU A 358 39.31 5.30 -44.75
CA GLU A 358 38.82 4.29 -45.69
C GLU A 358 37.66 4.88 -46.50
N LYS A 359 37.83 5.00 -47.82
CA LYS A 359 36.72 5.35 -48.72
C LYS A 359 35.66 4.26 -48.61
N LEU A 360 34.53 4.59 -48.00
CA LEU A 360 33.33 3.76 -48.06
C LEU A 360 33.00 3.51 -49.53
N PHE A 361 33.09 2.25 -49.96
CA PHE A 361 32.66 1.86 -51.29
C PHE A 361 31.16 2.14 -51.38
N ASN A 362 30.79 3.21 -52.10
CA ASN A 362 29.39 3.49 -52.39
C ASN A 362 29.07 2.79 -53.72
N PRO A 363 28.31 1.68 -53.72
CA PRO A 363 27.98 0.95 -54.94
C PRO A 363 26.96 1.70 -55.81
N THR A 364 26.44 2.83 -55.34
CA THR A 364 25.46 3.65 -56.06
C THR A 364 26.10 4.26 -57.30
N THR A 365 25.64 3.82 -58.45
CA THR A 365 26.01 4.36 -59.75
C THR A 365 25.05 5.47 -60.16
N ILE A 366 25.45 6.33 -61.10
CA ILE A 366 24.57 7.38 -61.65
C ILE A 366 23.28 6.80 -62.27
N ASN A 367 23.28 5.50 -62.57
CA ASN A 367 22.12 4.77 -63.07
C ASN A 367 21.05 4.49 -62.01
N ASP A 368 21.41 4.53 -60.72
CA ASP A 368 20.49 4.35 -59.59
C ASP A 368 19.72 5.63 -59.25
N VAL A 369 20.08 6.76 -59.86
CA VAL A 369 19.39 8.05 -59.73
C VAL A 369 18.25 8.13 -60.76
N PRO A 370 16.99 8.41 -60.37
CA PRO A 370 15.89 8.57 -61.31
C PRO A 370 16.20 9.56 -62.44
N LEU A 371 15.80 9.22 -63.67
CA LEU A 371 16.07 10.01 -64.89
C LEU A 371 15.57 11.46 -64.80
N SER A 372 14.50 11.71 -64.05
CA SER A 372 13.94 13.05 -63.82
C SER A 372 14.89 14.00 -63.09
N ILE A 373 15.78 13.48 -62.26
CA ILE A 373 16.81 14.26 -61.55
C ILE A 373 18.03 14.46 -62.46
N ARG A 374 18.38 13.47 -63.27
CA ARG A 374 19.50 13.54 -64.24
C ARG A 374 19.29 14.58 -65.34
N LEU A 375 18.04 14.86 -65.70
CA LEU A 375 17.68 15.81 -66.76
C LEU A 375 17.73 17.28 -66.30
N HIS A 376 17.82 17.55 -64.99
CA HIS A 376 17.85 18.93 -64.47
C HIS A 376 19.26 19.54 -64.39
N ASP A 377 20.30 18.70 -64.38
CA ASP A 377 21.70 19.14 -64.35
C ASP A 377 22.32 18.99 -65.75
N ASP A 378 21.99 19.95 -66.64
CA ASP A 378 22.71 20.18 -67.90
C ASP A 378 24.16 20.62 -67.61
N ILE A 379 25.05 19.66 -67.36
CA ILE A 379 26.50 19.87 -67.53
C ILE A 379 26.83 19.39 -68.95
N GLY A 380 26.83 20.34 -69.88
CA GLY A 380 27.29 20.15 -71.26
C GLY A 380 28.77 19.75 -71.35
N PRO A 381 29.23 19.34 -72.55
CA PRO A 381 30.45 18.55 -72.73
C PRO A 381 31.70 19.44 -72.72
N HIS A 382 32.54 19.31 -71.69
CA HIS A 382 33.93 19.75 -71.77
C HIS A 382 34.86 18.60 -72.16
N ARG A 383 35.40 18.74 -73.38
CA ARG A 383 36.47 17.91 -73.98
C ARG A 383 37.71 17.86 -73.08
N HIS A 384 38.25 16.67 -72.82
CA HIS A 384 39.56 16.21 -73.33
C HIS A 384 40.08 14.94 -72.61
N GLY A 385 40.43 13.92 -73.42
CA GLY A 385 41.26 12.75 -73.10
C GLY A 385 40.46 11.59 -72.48
N TYR A 386 40.20 10.47 -73.14
CA TYR A 386 41.18 9.55 -73.76
C TYR A 386 40.59 8.83 -74.98
N GLN A 387 41.49 8.51 -75.93
CA GLN A 387 41.25 7.95 -77.25
C GLN A 387 40.73 6.50 -77.22
N TYR A 388 39.77 6.19 -78.10
CA TYR A 388 39.57 4.84 -78.61
C TYR A 388 40.63 4.54 -79.69
N SER A 389 41.26 3.38 -79.59
CA SER A 389 42.06 2.76 -80.63
C SER A 389 41.23 1.63 -81.22
N GLU A 390 40.58 1.88 -82.36
CA GLU A 390 40.20 0.82 -83.29
C GLU A 390 41.29 0.75 -84.37
N LYS A 391 41.92 -0.43 -84.48
CA LYS A 391 42.57 -0.86 -85.72
C LYS A 391 41.75 -2.03 -86.27
N GLU A 392 41.58 -1.97 -87.58
CA GLU A 392 40.92 -2.92 -88.49
C GLU A 392 41.25 -4.39 -88.24
#